data_AF-A0A6G0WNL9-F1
#
_entry.id   AF-A0A6G0WNL9-F1
#
_cell.length_a   1.000
_cell.length_b   1.000
_cell.length_c   1.000
_cell.angle_alpha   90.00
_cell.angle_beta   90.00
_cell.angle_gamma   90.00
#
_symmetry.space_group_name_H-M   'P 1'
#
loop_
_entity.id
_entity.type
_entity.pdbx_description
1 polymer ?
#
loop_
_entity_poly.entity_id
_entity_poly.type
_entity_poly.pdbx_seq_one_letter_code
_entity_poly.pdbx_strand_id
1 'polypeptide(L)'
;QPYTNVNRWFDTIVNQPTVVDVIGKFEYCQKTAEFNQKTYSDFQGGSGEKKSQAKKEKAPKKAAEPKKAAPKEEVQEEPDAAELILAAEPKSSNPFDALPKGTFNMDEFKRVYSNEEESKSIAYFWDHFDKENYSIWFGEYKYNSELQKVFMSCNLISGMYQRLDKMRKQAFASVCLFGTEGDSTISGVWIWRGHDLAFELSNDWKVDYDVYTWKKLDANSEETKKLVSEYFAWTAKDKDGRPFNQGKIFK
;
A
#
# COMPACT_ATOMS: atom_id res chain seq x y z
N GLN A 1 -29.06 -8.51 12.53
CA GLN A 1 -29.01 -9.38 13.73
C GLN A 1 -28.10 -8.69 14.74
N PRO A 2 -28.51 -8.50 16.01
CA PRO A 2 -27.67 -7.83 17.00
C PRO A 2 -26.43 -8.68 17.31
N TYR A 3 -25.27 -8.04 17.42
CA TYR A 3 -23.96 -8.70 17.63
C TYR A 3 -23.79 -9.21 19.07
N THR A 4 -24.54 -10.24 19.45
CA THR A 4 -24.60 -10.78 20.83
C THR A 4 -23.22 -11.16 21.38
N ASN A 5 -22.38 -11.82 20.58
CA ASN A 5 -21.06 -12.26 21.03
C ASN A 5 -20.07 -11.11 21.23
N VAL A 6 -20.17 -10.07 20.39
CA VAL A 6 -19.31 -8.88 20.44
C VAL A 6 -19.68 -8.03 21.65
N ASN A 7 -20.97 -7.81 21.88
CA ASN A 7 -21.44 -7.06 23.06
C ASN A 7 -21.04 -7.76 24.36
N ARG A 8 -21.16 -9.09 24.43
CA ARG A 8 -20.73 -9.87 25.61
C ARG A 8 -19.23 -9.74 25.87
N TRP A 9 -18.40 -9.83 24.82
CA TRP A 9 -16.95 -9.65 24.96
C TRP A 9 -16.62 -8.24 25.44
N PHE A 10 -17.27 -7.22 24.86
CA PHE A 10 -17.07 -5.83 25.21
C PHE A 10 -17.46 -5.53 26.67
N ASP A 11 -18.62 -6.01 27.12
CA ASP A 11 -19.07 -5.94 28.53
C ASP A 11 -18.05 -6.56 29.49
N THR A 12 -17.40 -7.65 29.07
CA THR A 12 -16.44 -8.36 29.91
C THR A 12 -15.16 -7.55 30.12
N ILE A 13 -14.72 -6.79 29.11
CA ILE A 13 -13.53 -5.96 29.20
C ILE A 13 -13.80 -4.67 29.98
N VAL A 14 -14.91 -4.02 29.68
CA VAL A 14 -15.25 -2.71 30.24
C VAL A 14 -15.54 -2.75 31.74
N ASN A 15 -15.99 -3.90 32.26
CA ASN A 15 -16.23 -4.10 33.69
C ASN A 15 -14.99 -4.59 34.47
N GLN A 16 -13.82 -4.70 33.84
CA GLN A 16 -12.60 -5.07 34.57
C GLN A 16 -12.17 -3.92 35.50
N PRO A 17 -11.70 -4.20 36.73
CA PRO A 17 -11.35 -3.15 37.70
C PRO A 17 -10.33 -2.14 37.17
N THR A 18 -9.34 -2.62 36.40
CA THR A 18 -8.31 -1.80 35.76
C THR A 18 -8.88 -0.89 34.67
N VAL A 19 -9.92 -1.34 33.98
CA VAL A 19 -10.55 -0.59 32.90
C VAL A 19 -11.49 0.45 33.50
N VAL A 20 -12.29 0.09 34.51
CA VAL A 20 -13.17 1.03 35.23
C VAL A 20 -12.39 2.17 35.86
N ASP A 21 -11.17 1.94 36.34
CA ASP A 21 -10.31 2.97 36.93
C ASP A 21 -9.86 4.03 35.89
N VAL A 22 -9.76 3.64 34.61
CA VAL A 22 -9.28 4.51 33.52
C VAL A 22 -10.43 5.20 32.79
N ILE A 23 -11.52 4.47 32.48
CA ILE A 23 -12.63 4.98 31.66
C ILE A 23 -13.90 5.32 32.47
N GLY A 24 -13.97 4.95 33.75
CA GLY A 24 -15.16 5.10 34.58
C GLY A 24 -16.28 4.11 34.25
N LYS A 25 -17.48 4.35 34.79
CA LYS A 25 -18.66 3.52 34.51
C LYS A 25 -19.15 3.79 33.09
N PHE A 26 -18.92 2.84 32.19
CA PHE A 26 -19.33 2.94 30.80
C PHE A 26 -20.85 2.72 30.63
N GLU A 27 -21.51 3.58 29.87
CA GLU A 27 -22.91 3.42 29.46
C GLU A 27 -23.00 3.32 27.93
N TYR A 28 -23.76 2.34 27.45
CA TYR A 28 -23.99 2.15 26.02
C TYR A 28 -24.69 3.35 25.38
N CYS A 29 -24.24 3.72 24.18
CA CYS A 29 -24.86 4.76 23.40
C CYS A 29 -26.28 4.34 22.95
N GLN A 30 -27.32 4.92 23.55
CA GLN A 30 -28.72 4.54 23.30
C GLN A 30 -29.31 5.14 22.00
N LYS A 31 -28.62 6.08 21.36
CA LYS A 31 -29.03 6.72 20.11
C LYS A 31 -27.83 6.80 19.17
N THR A 32 -28.04 6.49 17.88
CA THR A 32 -27.05 6.77 16.84
C THR A 32 -26.68 8.25 16.87
N ALA A 33 -25.39 8.56 16.74
CA ALA A 33 -24.92 9.94 16.71
C ALA A 33 -25.53 10.67 15.51
N GLU A 34 -26.59 11.43 15.76
CA GLU A 34 -27.16 12.35 14.79
C GLU A 34 -26.35 13.65 14.81
N PHE A 35 -25.99 14.14 13.62
CA PHE A 35 -25.26 15.38 13.45
C PHE A 35 -26.04 16.53 14.10
N ASN A 36 -25.60 16.96 15.28
CA ASN A 36 -26.16 18.11 15.97
C ASN A 36 -25.32 19.35 15.63
N GLN A 37 -25.94 20.21 14.83
CA GLN A 37 -25.34 21.44 14.28
C GLN A 37 -24.80 22.37 15.39
N LYS A 38 -25.33 22.32 16.61
CA LYS A 38 -24.82 23.10 17.76
C LYS A 38 -23.46 22.60 18.24
N THR A 39 -23.31 21.30 18.49
CA THR A 39 -22.04 20.69 18.89
C THR A 39 -20.95 20.81 17.82
N TYR A 40 -21.33 20.82 16.53
CA TYR A 40 -20.38 21.06 15.44
C TYR A 40 -19.96 22.52 15.33
N SER A 41 -20.87 23.46 15.66
CA SER A 41 -20.59 24.90 15.71
C SER A 41 -19.71 25.28 16.90
N ASP A 42 -19.87 24.63 18.06
CA ASP A 42 -19.01 24.86 19.23
C ASP A 42 -17.59 24.30 19.02
N PHE A 43 -17.43 23.22 18.26
CA PHE A 43 -16.13 22.64 17.91
C PHE A 43 -15.39 23.43 16.80
N GLN A 44 -16.12 24.11 15.91
CA GLN A 44 -15.56 24.98 14.86
C GLN A 44 -15.50 26.47 15.23
N GLY A 45 -16.14 26.90 16.33
CA GLY A 45 -16.29 28.30 16.72
C GLY A 45 -15.05 28.99 17.30
N GLY A 46 -13.91 28.31 17.32
CA GLY A 46 -12.64 28.82 17.82
C GLY A 46 -11.68 29.36 16.77
N SER A 47 -12.14 29.86 15.61
CA SER A 47 -11.30 30.62 14.65
C SER A 47 -12.20 31.37 13.66
N GLY A 48 -12.02 32.69 13.57
CA GLY A 48 -12.97 33.61 12.98
C GLY A 48 -13.14 33.62 11.45
N GLU A 49 -14.18 34.36 11.08
CA GLU A 49 -14.45 35.05 9.80
C GLU A 49 -15.20 34.34 8.66
N LYS A 50 -16.53 34.53 8.70
CA LYS A 50 -17.43 34.97 7.62
C LYS A 50 -17.07 34.59 6.17
N LYS A 51 -17.90 33.74 5.55
CA LYS A 51 -18.83 34.15 4.48
C LYS A 51 -19.91 33.08 4.19
N SER A 52 -21.16 33.48 4.48
CA SER A 52 -22.45 33.18 3.84
C SER A 52 -22.42 32.41 2.51
N GLN A 53 -23.08 31.25 2.34
CA GLN A 53 -24.53 30.95 2.29
C GLN A 53 -25.13 31.01 0.86
N ALA A 54 -25.47 29.85 0.27
CA ALA A 54 -26.67 29.58 -0.56
C ALA A 54 -26.66 28.10 -1.05
N LYS A 55 -27.27 27.17 -0.33
CA LYS A 55 -28.65 26.63 -0.48
C LYS A 55 -28.86 25.67 -1.68
N LYS A 56 -28.94 24.38 -1.33
CA LYS A 56 -29.40 23.22 -2.11
C LYS A 56 -30.93 23.13 -2.02
N GLU A 57 -31.63 22.76 -3.10
CA GLU A 57 -32.93 22.08 -2.97
C GLU A 57 -33.25 21.12 -4.13
N LYS A 58 -33.56 19.88 -3.74
CA LYS A 58 -34.45 18.83 -4.33
C LYS A 58 -34.14 18.13 -5.67
N ALA A 59 -33.96 16.80 -5.54
CA ALA A 59 -34.25 15.72 -6.52
C ALA A 59 -35.79 15.48 -6.62
N PRO A 60 -36.41 14.60 -7.49
CA PRO A 60 -35.82 13.40 -8.14
C PRO A 60 -36.42 12.87 -9.52
N LYS A 61 -35.76 11.82 -10.06
CA LYS A 61 -36.25 10.63 -10.86
C LYS A 61 -36.36 10.62 -12.41
N LYS A 62 -35.65 9.60 -12.97
CA LYS A 62 -36.00 8.56 -13.98
C LYS A 62 -35.57 8.67 -15.46
N ALA A 63 -34.72 7.69 -15.82
CA ALA A 63 -34.76 6.74 -16.95
C ALA A 63 -34.13 7.06 -18.33
N ALA A 64 -33.46 6.00 -18.85
CA ALA A 64 -33.07 5.67 -20.24
C ALA A 64 -31.61 5.96 -20.70
N GLU A 65 -30.85 4.86 -20.87
CA GLU A 65 -29.73 4.68 -21.84
C GLU A 65 -30.23 4.78 -23.31
N PRO A 66 -29.39 4.82 -24.39
CA PRO A 66 -27.93 4.61 -24.48
C PRO A 66 -27.10 5.55 -25.41
N LYS A 67 -25.76 5.47 -25.26
CA LYS A 67 -24.65 5.61 -26.24
C LYS A 67 -24.10 7.00 -26.69
N LYS A 68 -22.78 7.10 -26.42
CA LYS A 68 -21.63 7.61 -27.22
C LYS A 68 -21.07 9.02 -26.97
N ALA A 69 -19.73 8.99 -26.94
CA ALA A 69 -18.72 10.05 -27.12
C ALA A 69 -18.22 10.77 -25.85
N ALA A 70 -16.95 10.46 -25.51
CA ALA A 70 -16.08 11.21 -24.63
C ALA A 70 -16.00 12.70 -25.04
N PRO A 71 -15.73 13.62 -24.11
CA PRO A 71 -14.32 13.99 -23.89
C PRO A 71 -13.89 14.13 -22.41
N LYS A 72 -12.61 13.85 -22.21
CA LYS A 72 -11.69 14.20 -21.12
C LYS A 72 -12.19 15.30 -20.16
N GLU A 73 -12.28 14.96 -18.87
CA GLU A 73 -12.18 15.93 -17.78
C GLU A 73 -11.07 15.48 -16.83
N GLU A 74 -10.21 16.44 -16.50
CA GLU A 74 -9.11 16.35 -15.56
C GLU A 74 -9.64 15.93 -14.18
N VAL A 75 -9.22 14.75 -13.72
CA VAL A 75 -9.33 14.41 -12.30
C VAL A 75 -8.25 15.23 -11.59
N GLN A 76 -8.66 16.36 -11.03
CA GLN A 76 -7.94 16.99 -9.93
C GLN A 76 -7.75 15.92 -8.86
N GLU A 77 -6.49 15.66 -8.51
CA GLU A 77 -6.09 14.77 -7.42
C GLU A 77 -6.75 15.27 -6.13
N GLU A 78 -7.86 14.63 -5.75
CA GLU A 78 -8.22 14.56 -4.34
C GLU A 78 -7.14 13.72 -3.64
N PRO A 79 -6.58 14.20 -2.52
CA PRO A 79 -5.56 13.47 -1.79
C PRO A 79 -6.10 12.10 -1.38
N ASP A 80 -5.33 11.04 -1.65
CA ASP A 80 -5.64 9.67 -1.28
C ASP A 80 -6.01 9.64 0.22
N ALA A 81 -7.00 8.84 0.61
CA ALA A 81 -7.37 8.65 2.02
C ALA A 81 -6.16 8.23 2.88
N ALA A 82 -5.13 7.64 2.24
CA ALA A 82 -3.83 7.38 2.82
C ALA A 82 -3.05 8.65 3.23
N GLU A 83 -3.14 9.77 2.51
CA GLU A 83 -2.50 11.04 2.89
C GLU A 83 -3.14 11.69 4.10
N LEU A 84 -4.48 11.64 4.20
CA LEU A 84 -5.21 12.14 5.36
C LEU A 84 -4.95 11.29 6.62
N ILE A 85 -4.77 9.97 6.46
CA ILE A 85 -4.41 9.07 7.56
C ILE A 85 -2.94 9.25 7.96
N LEU A 86 -2.01 9.40 7.00
CA LEU A 86 -0.59 9.66 7.29
C LEU A 86 -0.35 11.02 7.96
N ALA A 87 -1.17 12.03 7.65
CA ALA A 87 -1.09 13.36 8.26
C ALA A 87 -1.65 13.40 9.69
N ALA A 88 -2.46 12.41 10.07
CA ALA A 88 -3.09 12.31 11.39
C ALA A 88 -2.33 11.42 12.38
N GLU A 89 -1.45 10.52 11.93
CA GLU A 89 -0.53 9.81 12.83
C GLU A 89 0.57 10.77 13.33
N PRO A 90 0.88 10.79 14.64
CA PRO A 90 1.98 11.58 15.17
C PRO A 90 3.24 11.18 14.40
N LYS A 91 3.97 12.17 13.86
CA LYS A 91 5.19 12.02 13.04
C LYS A 91 6.17 11.01 13.64
N SER A 92 5.93 9.73 13.42
CA SER A 92 6.92 8.68 13.50
C SER A 92 7.79 8.92 12.28
N SER A 93 8.96 9.52 12.50
CA SER A 93 10.01 9.77 11.51
C SER A 93 10.00 8.68 10.45
N ASN A 94 9.77 9.02 9.17
CA ASN A 94 9.87 8.02 8.12
C ASN A 94 11.33 7.54 8.10
N PRO A 95 11.63 6.24 8.25
CA PRO A 95 13.02 5.79 8.36
C PRO A 95 13.88 6.17 7.14
N PHE A 96 13.24 6.44 6.00
CA PHE A 96 13.87 6.92 4.77
C PHE A 96 14.17 8.44 4.76
N ASP A 97 13.62 9.23 5.67
CA ASP A 97 13.89 10.69 5.75
C ASP A 97 15.32 10.97 6.22
N ALA A 98 15.94 10.02 6.93
CA ALA A 98 17.34 10.10 7.35
C ALA A 98 18.32 9.91 6.18
N LEU A 99 17.87 9.33 5.07
CA LEU A 99 18.69 9.08 3.90
C LEU A 99 18.73 10.32 2.99
N PRO A 100 19.72 10.47 2.09
CA PRO A 100 19.74 11.60 1.16
C PRO A 100 18.54 11.53 0.23
N LYS A 101 17.90 12.67 -0.07
CA LYS A 101 16.78 12.73 -1.00
C LYS A 101 17.35 12.48 -2.40
N GLY A 102 17.15 11.27 -2.91
CA GLY A 102 17.62 10.89 -4.24
C GLY A 102 16.89 11.66 -5.33
N THR A 103 17.49 11.68 -6.52
CA THR A 103 16.98 12.38 -7.70
C THR A 103 15.80 11.62 -8.35
N PHE A 104 15.66 10.33 -8.04
CA PHE A 104 14.63 9.47 -8.62
C PHE A 104 13.25 9.70 -7.98
N ASN A 105 12.27 10.09 -8.79
CA ASN A 105 10.89 10.27 -8.35
C ASN A 105 10.10 8.96 -8.45
N MET A 106 9.90 8.29 -7.31
CA MET A 106 9.22 7.01 -7.24
C MET A 106 7.74 7.08 -7.68
N ASP A 107 7.04 8.16 -7.35
CA ASP A 107 5.61 8.31 -7.69
C ASP A 107 5.40 8.54 -9.18
N GLU A 108 6.29 9.31 -9.81
CA GLU A 108 6.29 9.51 -11.26
C GLU A 108 6.60 8.21 -12.00
N PHE A 109 7.63 7.46 -11.55
CA PHE A 109 7.92 6.15 -12.11
C PHE A 109 6.73 5.19 -12.01
N LYS A 110 6.04 5.13 -10.85
CA LYS A 110 4.83 4.30 -10.68
C LYS A 110 3.70 4.70 -11.62
N ARG A 111 3.54 6.00 -11.88
CA ARG A 111 2.55 6.53 -12.83
C ARG A 111 2.90 6.13 -14.26
N VAL A 112 4.16 6.27 -14.67
CA VAL A 112 4.65 5.84 -15.98
C VAL A 112 4.49 4.32 -16.13
N TYR A 113 4.89 3.54 -15.12
CA TYR A 113 4.77 2.08 -15.13
C TYR A 113 3.31 1.59 -15.25
N SER A 114 2.35 2.35 -14.70
CA SER A 114 0.93 1.95 -14.75
C SER A 114 0.21 2.40 -16.02
N ASN A 115 0.69 3.45 -16.69
CA ASN A 115 -0.01 4.11 -17.79
C ASN A 115 0.62 3.84 -19.16
N GLU A 116 1.93 3.59 -19.21
CA GLU A 116 2.69 3.36 -20.43
C GLU A 116 3.05 1.87 -20.59
N GLU A 117 3.48 1.50 -21.79
CA GLU A 117 3.97 0.15 -22.07
C GLU A 117 5.26 -0.16 -21.30
N GLU A 118 5.49 -1.44 -21.02
CA GLU A 118 6.59 -1.96 -20.19
C GLU A 118 7.96 -1.53 -20.75
N SER A 119 8.10 -1.51 -22.08
CA SER A 119 9.34 -1.07 -22.73
C SER A 119 9.69 0.39 -22.41
N LYS A 120 8.68 1.26 -22.35
CA LYS A 120 8.88 2.68 -22.02
C LYS A 120 9.10 2.89 -20.54
N SER A 121 8.36 2.18 -19.69
CA SER A 121 8.50 2.32 -18.24
C SER A 121 9.84 1.78 -17.74
N ILE A 122 10.33 0.68 -18.31
CA ILE A 122 11.67 0.14 -18.04
C ILE A 122 12.75 1.12 -18.53
N ALA A 123 12.59 1.71 -19.73
CA ALA A 123 13.53 2.71 -20.21
C ALA A 123 13.56 3.95 -19.30
N TYR A 124 12.38 4.45 -18.91
CA TYR A 124 12.24 5.57 -17.99
C TYR A 124 12.89 5.27 -16.63
N PHE A 125 12.68 4.05 -16.10
CA PHE A 125 13.34 3.59 -14.87
C PHE A 125 14.85 3.77 -14.99
N TRP A 126 15.49 3.17 -15.99
CA TRP A 126 16.95 3.21 -16.11
C TRP A 126 17.52 4.59 -16.41
N ASP A 127 16.75 5.47 -17.05
CA ASP A 127 17.14 6.86 -17.34
C ASP A 127 17.13 7.74 -16.08
N HIS A 128 16.15 7.53 -15.20
CA HIS A 128 15.98 8.34 -13.98
C HIS A 128 16.53 7.64 -12.72
N PHE A 129 16.94 6.36 -12.82
CA PHE A 129 17.34 5.56 -11.66
C PHE A 129 18.61 6.11 -11.02
N ASP A 130 18.46 6.60 -9.79
CA ASP A 130 19.54 7.13 -8.99
C ASP A 130 20.24 5.99 -8.23
N LYS A 131 21.35 5.51 -8.79
CA LYS A 131 22.15 4.41 -8.23
C LYS A 131 22.87 4.77 -6.92
N GLU A 132 23.01 6.05 -6.59
CA GLU A 132 23.68 6.50 -5.37
C GLU A 132 22.73 6.48 -4.18
N ASN A 133 21.44 6.72 -4.42
CA ASN A 133 20.44 6.82 -3.36
C ASN A 133 19.42 5.69 -3.36
N TYR A 134 19.36 4.86 -4.41
CA TYR A 134 18.47 3.70 -4.49
C TYR A 134 19.25 2.42 -4.67
N SER A 135 18.66 1.32 -4.20
CA SER A 135 19.19 -0.01 -4.41
C SER A 135 18.13 -0.95 -4.97
N ILE A 136 18.60 -1.93 -5.72
CA ILE A 136 17.78 -3.00 -6.30
C ILE A 136 18.09 -4.27 -5.52
N TRP A 137 17.04 -4.96 -5.09
CA TRP A 137 17.11 -6.18 -4.32
C TRP A 137 16.28 -7.27 -4.97
N PHE A 138 16.82 -8.47 -4.96
CA PHE A 138 16.11 -9.67 -5.35
C PHE A 138 15.65 -10.40 -4.09
N GLY A 139 14.34 -10.59 -3.95
CA GLY A 139 13.74 -11.35 -2.88
C GLY A 139 13.24 -12.70 -3.40
N GLU A 140 13.63 -13.79 -2.77
CA GLU A 140 13.20 -15.15 -3.12
C GLU A 140 12.65 -15.86 -1.89
N TYR A 141 11.46 -16.44 -1.99
CA TYR A 141 10.81 -17.10 -0.85
C TYR A 141 11.55 -18.39 -0.48
N LYS A 142 11.82 -18.58 0.81
CA LYS A 142 12.60 -19.72 1.31
C LYS A 142 11.78 -21.01 1.38
N TYR A 143 10.48 -20.91 1.63
CA TYR A 143 9.61 -22.05 1.96
C TYR A 143 8.70 -22.46 0.81
N ASN A 144 9.26 -22.63 -0.39
CA ASN A 144 8.49 -22.95 -1.60
C ASN A 144 7.61 -24.20 -1.46
N SER A 145 7.99 -25.16 -0.61
CA SER A 145 7.18 -26.35 -0.28
C SER A 145 5.81 -26.03 0.34
N GLU A 146 5.66 -24.88 1.00
CA GLU A 146 4.39 -24.43 1.60
C GLU A 146 3.43 -23.82 0.57
N LEU A 147 3.94 -23.48 -0.63
CA LEU A 147 3.18 -22.85 -1.71
C LEU A 147 2.36 -23.89 -2.48
N GLN A 148 1.36 -24.48 -1.82
CA GLN A 148 0.52 -25.52 -2.40
C GLN A 148 -0.54 -24.97 -3.35
N LYS A 149 -1.12 -23.81 -3.05
CA LYS A 149 -2.21 -23.20 -3.83
C LYS A 149 -1.84 -21.80 -4.28
N VAL A 150 -1.94 -21.55 -5.59
CA VAL A 150 -1.61 -20.27 -6.24
C VAL A 150 -2.34 -19.09 -5.56
N PHE A 151 -3.65 -19.23 -5.29
CA PHE A 151 -4.43 -18.18 -4.63
C PHE A 151 -3.95 -17.87 -3.20
N MET A 152 -3.53 -18.89 -2.43
CA MET A 152 -3.00 -18.69 -1.08
C MET A 152 -1.65 -17.97 -1.13
N SER A 153 -0.79 -18.34 -2.07
CA SER A 153 0.49 -17.68 -2.32
C SER A 153 0.29 -16.20 -2.67
N CYS A 154 -0.70 -15.88 -3.52
CA CYS A 154 -1.02 -14.48 -3.85
C CYS A 154 -1.57 -13.69 -2.66
N ASN A 155 -2.33 -14.33 -1.77
CA ASN A 155 -2.80 -13.70 -0.52
C ASN A 155 -1.64 -13.46 0.45
N LEU A 156 -0.65 -14.35 0.50
CA LEU A 156 0.55 -14.17 1.31
C LEU A 156 1.33 -12.93 0.86
N ILE A 157 1.57 -12.78 -0.45
CA ILE A 157 2.23 -11.60 -1.02
C ILE A 157 1.42 -10.33 -0.70
N SER A 158 0.10 -10.37 -0.92
CA SER A 158 -0.77 -9.21 -0.68
C SER A 158 -0.83 -8.82 0.80
N GLY A 159 -0.82 -9.80 1.71
CA GLY A 159 -0.75 -9.56 3.15
C GLY A 159 0.56 -8.91 3.58
N MET A 160 1.68 -9.30 2.96
CA MET A 160 2.98 -8.64 3.18
C MET A 160 2.93 -7.17 2.73
N TYR A 161 2.35 -6.89 1.56
CA TYR A 161 2.23 -5.51 1.06
C TYR A 161 1.43 -4.61 2.00
N GLN A 162 0.35 -5.12 2.62
CA GLN A 162 -0.43 -4.36 3.60
C GLN A 162 0.39 -4.00 4.84
N ARG A 163 1.25 -4.90 5.32
CA ARG A 163 2.15 -4.62 6.45
C ARG A 163 3.26 -3.64 6.09
N LEU A 164 3.66 -3.62 4.82
CA LEU A 164 4.65 -2.70 4.26
C LEU A 164 4.03 -1.39 3.75
N ASP A 165 2.74 -1.13 3.93
CA ASP A 165 2.05 0.03 3.33
C ASP A 165 2.73 1.37 3.68
N LYS A 166 3.29 1.50 4.89
CA LYS A 166 4.08 2.69 5.30
C LYS A 166 5.34 2.92 4.45
N MET A 167 5.94 1.86 3.91
CA MET A 167 7.12 1.90 3.02
C MET A 167 6.72 2.21 1.56
N ARG A 168 5.45 2.01 1.17
CA ARG A 168 5.05 2.05 -0.24
C ARG A 168 5.43 3.35 -0.94
N LYS A 169 5.35 4.52 -0.27
CA LYS A 169 5.71 5.82 -0.88
C LYS A 169 7.17 5.87 -1.37
N GLN A 170 8.09 5.15 -0.73
CA GLN A 170 9.52 5.21 -1.00
C GLN A 170 10.08 3.92 -1.63
N ALA A 171 9.21 2.98 -1.97
CA ALA A 171 9.58 1.69 -2.52
C ALA A 171 8.66 1.26 -3.66
N PHE A 172 9.17 0.36 -4.47
CA PHE A 172 8.45 -0.30 -5.55
C PHE A 172 8.92 -1.75 -5.62
N ALA A 173 8.02 -2.67 -5.90
CA ALA A 173 8.41 -4.05 -6.17
C ALA A 173 7.52 -4.71 -7.21
N SER A 174 8.11 -5.61 -7.99
CA SER A 174 7.39 -6.56 -8.82
C SER A 174 7.67 -7.96 -8.30
N VAL A 175 6.70 -8.52 -7.58
CA VAL A 175 6.77 -9.90 -7.08
C VAL A 175 5.93 -10.79 -7.98
N CYS A 176 6.56 -11.86 -8.45
CA CYS A 176 5.97 -12.84 -9.34
C CYS A 176 5.86 -14.19 -8.63
N LEU A 177 4.74 -14.86 -8.88
CA LEU A 177 4.49 -16.24 -8.55
C LEU A 177 4.67 -17.06 -9.82
N PHE A 178 5.57 -18.03 -9.77
CA PHE A 178 5.87 -18.94 -10.86
C PHE A 178 5.35 -20.35 -10.56
N GLY A 179 5.10 -21.12 -11.62
CA GLY A 179 4.72 -22.53 -11.52
C GLY A 179 3.22 -22.77 -11.45
N THR A 180 2.85 -23.91 -10.89
CA THR A 180 1.46 -24.41 -10.81
C THR A 180 1.14 -24.87 -9.39
N GLU A 181 -0.11 -25.25 -9.13
CA GLU A 181 -0.49 -25.79 -7.82
C GLU A 181 0.42 -26.97 -7.42
N GLY A 182 0.89 -26.96 -6.18
CA GLY A 182 1.81 -27.96 -5.62
C GLY A 182 3.29 -27.76 -5.96
N ASP A 183 3.61 -26.99 -6.99
CA ASP A 183 4.99 -26.65 -7.39
C ASP A 183 5.08 -25.19 -7.81
N SER A 184 5.04 -24.31 -6.80
CA SER A 184 5.05 -22.86 -6.96
C SER A 184 6.25 -22.23 -6.26
N THR A 185 6.73 -21.12 -6.81
CA THR A 185 7.80 -20.31 -6.24
C THR A 185 7.47 -18.84 -6.29
N ILE A 186 7.89 -18.11 -5.27
CA ILE A 186 7.74 -16.66 -5.21
C ILE A 186 9.11 -16.03 -5.28
N SER A 187 9.28 -15.14 -6.24
CA SER A 187 10.44 -14.27 -6.30
C SER A 187 10.04 -12.91 -6.82
N GLY A 188 10.82 -11.89 -6.49
CA GLY A 188 10.50 -10.53 -6.89
C GLY A 188 11.70 -9.62 -6.89
N VAL A 189 11.60 -8.59 -7.72
CA VAL A 189 12.54 -7.48 -7.75
C VAL A 189 11.95 -6.34 -6.94
N TRP A 190 12.74 -5.84 -6.00
CA TRP A 190 12.39 -4.78 -5.07
C TRP A 190 13.35 -3.61 -5.25
N ILE A 191 12.82 -2.40 -5.17
CA ILE A 191 13.57 -1.16 -5.24
C ILE A 191 13.10 -0.26 -4.12
N TRP A 192 14.05 0.29 -3.38
CA TRP A 192 13.78 1.28 -2.34
C TRP A 192 14.94 2.23 -2.20
N ARG A 193 14.68 3.33 -1.49
CA ARG A 193 15.70 4.33 -1.16
C ARG A 193 16.64 3.81 -0.07
N GLY A 194 17.93 4.05 -0.23
CA GLY A 194 19.00 3.57 0.64
C GLY A 194 19.72 2.36 0.07
N HIS A 195 20.86 2.05 0.67
CA HIS A 195 21.72 0.94 0.27
C HIS A 195 21.59 -0.31 1.14
N ASP A 196 20.98 -0.16 2.31
CA ASP A 196 20.77 -1.23 3.28
C ASP A 196 19.39 -1.87 3.08
N LEU A 197 19.17 -3.00 3.76
CA LEU A 197 17.88 -3.67 3.78
C LEU A 197 16.86 -2.77 4.45
N ALA A 198 15.87 -2.31 3.67
CA ALA A 198 14.87 -1.40 4.19
C ALA A 198 14.07 -1.98 5.36
N PHE A 199 13.90 -3.31 5.42
CA PHE A 199 13.22 -4.01 6.51
C PHE A 199 13.93 -3.86 7.86
N GLU A 200 15.24 -3.61 7.89
CA GLU A 200 15.98 -3.44 9.14
C GLU A 200 15.74 -2.07 9.79
N LEU A 201 15.30 -1.09 8.99
CA LEU A 201 15.09 0.30 9.40
C LEU A 201 13.89 0.49 10.35
N SER A 202 12.92 -0.43 10.34
CA SER A 202 11.77 -0.39 11.23
C SER A 202 11.43 -1.78 11.74
N ASN A 203 11.14 -1.89 13.04
CA ASN A 203 10.71 -3.15 13.63
C ASN A 203 9.36 -3.63 13.07
N ASP A 204 8.51 -2.71 12.59
CA ASP A 204 7.20 -3.05 12.00
C ASP A 204 7.34 -3.80 10.66
N TRP A 205 8.47 -3.63 9.96
CA TRP A 205 8.72 -4.24 8.65
C TRP A 205 9.48 -5.57 8.75
N LYS A 206 9.91 -5.95 9.95
CA LYS A 206 10.68 -7.18 10.21
C LYS A 206 9.84 -8.46 10.26
N VAL A 207 8.51 -8.36 10.08
CA VAL A 207 7.60 -9.49 10.30
C VAL A 207 7.80 -10.61 9.26
N ASP A 208 7.98 -10.25 7.99
CA ASP A 208 8.03 -11.25 6.89
C ASP A 208 9.35 -11.28 6.13
N TYR A 209 10.26 -10.34 6.35
CA TYR A 209 11.49 -10.31 5.55
C TYR A 209 12.34 -11.58 5.78
N ASP A 210 12.28 -12.21 6.95
CA ASP A 210 13.04 -13.42 7.29
C ASP A 210 12.63 -14.66 6.49
N VAL A 211 11.38 -14.71 6.00
CA VAL A 211 10.91 -15.82 5.15
C VAL A 211 11.36 -15.69 3.69
N TYR A 212 12.01 -14.57 3.34
CA TYR A 212 12.64 -14.34 2.05
C TYR A 212 14.17 -14.30 2.17
N THR A 213 14.85 -14.70 1.10
CA THR A 213 16.27 -14.49 0.89
C THR A 213 16.45 -13.23 0.07
N TRP A 214 17.22 -12.28 0.61
CA TRP A 214 17.47 -11.00 -0.04
C TRP A 214 18.87 -10.95 -0.60
N LYS A 215 18.98 -10.62 -1.89
CA LYS A 215 20.26 -10.40 -2.57
C LYS A 215 20.28 -9.01 -3.19
N LYS A 216 21.22 -8.16 -2.76
CA LYS A 216 21.45 -6.87 -3.41
C LYS A 216 21.98 -7.12 -4.82
N LEU A 217 21.37 -6.44 -5.79
CA LEU A 217 21.78 -6.50 -7.19
C LEU A 217 22.56 -5.25 -7.58
N ASP A 218 23.50 -5.41 -8.50
CA ASP A 218 24.25 -4.28 -9.07
C ASP A 218 23.50 -3.72 -10.27
N ALA A 219 23.07 -2.46 -10.17
CA ALA A 219 22.38 -1.71 -11.22
C ALA A 219 23.21 -1.51 -12.51
N ASN A 220 24.54 -1.69 -12.46
CA ASN A 220 25.40 -1.60 -13.63
C ASN A 220 25.48 -2.92 -14.41
N SER A 221 25.20 -4.05 -13.78
CA SER A 221 25.29 -5.36 -14.42
C SER A 221 24.18 -5.55 -15.46
N GLU A 222 24.57 -6.03 -16.65
CA GLU A 222 23.60 -6.39 -17.69
C GLU A 222 22.62 -7.48 -17.24
N GLU A 223 23.06 -8.39 -16.36
CA GLU A 223 22.22 -9.43 -15.78
C GLU A 223 21.09 -8.82 -14.95
N THR A 224 21.40 -7.83 -14.12
CA THR A 224 20.42 -7.12 -13.31
C THR A 224 19.46 -6.33 -14.19
N LYS A 225 19.96 -5.68 -15.25
CA LYS A 225 19.10 -4.97 -16.22
C LYS A 225 18.11 -5.90 -16.90
N LYS A 226 18.57 -7.08 -17.33
CA LYS A 226 17.70 -8.12 -17.90
C LYS A 226 16.69 -8.62 -16.88
N LEU A 227 17.14 -8.97 -15.68
CA LEU A 227 16.27 -9.47 -14.61
C LEU A 227 15.19 -8.45 -14.24
N VAL A 228 15.54 -7.18 -14.01
CA VAL A 228 14.58 -6.11 -13.71
C VAL A 228 13.58 -5.98 -14.86
N SER A 229 14.05 -5.98 -16.10
CA SER A 229 13.19 -5.87 -17.28
C SER A 229 12.19 -7.03 -17.38
N GLU A 230 12.65 -8.26 -17.17
CA GLU A 230 11.83 -9.47 -17.21
C GLU A 230 10.79 -9.51 -16.08
N TYR A 231 11.16 -9.10 -14.87
CA TYR A 231 10.23 -9.03 -13.73
C TYR A 231 9.26 -7.86 -13.85
N PHE A 232 9.66 -6.75 -14.47
CA PHE A 232 8.79 -5.60 -14.71
C PHE A 232 7.81 -5.87 -15.85
N ALA A 233 8.21 -6.66 -16.84
CA ALA A 233 7.35 -7.09 -17.95
C ALA A 233 6.55 -8.38 -17.65
N TRP A 234 6.74 -9.00 -16.48
CA TRP A 234 6.17 -10.31 -16.13
C TRP A 234 6.46 -11.42 -17.15
N THR A 235 7.59 -11.31 -17.85
CA THR A 235 8.08 -12.31 -18.81
C THR A 235 9.17 -13.21 -18.22
N ALA A 236 9.56 -12.95 -16.97
CA ALA A 236 10.53 -13.74 -16.23
C ALA A 236 10.13 -15.23 -16.17
N LYS A 237 11.14 -16.06 -16.00
CA LYS A 237 11.00 -17.46 -15.58
C LYS A 237 11.76 -17.65 -14.29
N ASP A 238 11.28 -18.58 -13.48
CA ASP A 238 12.02 -18.96 -12.27
C ASP A 238 13.33 -19.67 -12.63
N LYS A 239 14.24 -19.82 -11.65
CA LYS A 239 15.50 -20.56 -11.78
C LYS A 239 15.30 -22.00 -12.25
N ASP A 240 14.18 -22.60 -11.84
CA ASP A 240 13.79 -23.96 -12.26
C ASP A 240 13.04 -23.98 -13.61
N GLY A 241 12.98 -22.86 -14.32
CA GLY A 241 12.30 -22.73 -15.61
C GLY A 241 10.78 -22.69 -15.54
N ARG A 242 10.21 -22.57 -14.33
CA ARG A 242 8.75 -22.50 -14.12
C ARG A 242 8.16 -21.28 -14.84
N PRO A 243 7.00 -21.43 -15.51
CA PRO A 243 6.36 -20.32 -16.20
C PRO A 243 5.77 -19.31 -15.20
N PHE A 244 5.70 -18.06 -15.62
CA PHE A 244 4.96 -17.02 -14.89
C PHE A 244 3.48 -17.42 -14.75
N ASN A 245 2.93 -17.25 -13.55
CA ASN A 245 1.53 -17.52 -13.27
C ASN A 245 0.79 -16.23 -12.89
N GLN A 246 1.24 -15.55 -11.82
CA GLN A 246 0.63 -14.30 -11.35
C GLN A 246 1.67 -13.30 -10.89
N GLY A 247 1.41 -12.01 -11.14
CA GLY A 247 2.26 -10.90 -10.72
C GLY A 247 1.51 -9.99 -9.76
N LYS A 248 2.23 -9.44 -8.78
CA LYS A 248 1.74 -8.43 -7.83
C LYS A 248 2.74 -7.30 -7.74
N ILE A 249 2.27 -6.09 -8.06
CA ILE A 249 3.08 -4.87 -7.94
C ILE A 249 2.85 -4.25 -6.56
N PHE A 250 3.94 -3.94 -5.88
CA PHE A 250 3.95 -3.09 -4.70
C PHE A 250 4.17 -1.65 -5.14
N LYS A 251 3.14 -0.81 -5.01
CA LYS A 251 3.19 0.61 -5.36
C LYS A 251 2.31 1.45 -4.44
#